data_AF-A0A941SRM5-F1
#
_entry.id   AF-A0A941SRM5-F1
#
_cell.length_a   1.000
_cell.length_b   1.000
_cell.length_c   1.000
_cell.angle_alpha   90.00
_cell.angle_beta   90.00
_cell.angle_gamma   90.00
#
_symmetry.space_group_name_H-M   'P 1'
#
loop_
_entity.id
_entity.type
_entity.pdbx_description
1 polymer ?
#
loop_
_entity_poly.entity_id
_entity_poly.type
_entity_poly.pdbx_seq_one_letter_code
_entity_poly.pdbx_strand_id
1 'polypeptide(L)'
;IKTNLEACFPHDRVRVVGAPCTDLRRGHPLNIGLDVACAYRERYGFACILDDDDILYPNFTSRLVRALETSGADIVYGSSLRRDQNGRVTLGYDVLPFTSLLAANFITTNSYVVRTDFLSEHQIRTASDMHYLEDYSLLLRMLESGVIAHCIAEPISEFTTGSDGNTTEREHPEEFSRCQDIISLLQSRVAACTRLADFRAELLAFPFNCRSPLTQSEYEILTRTENALAYGNANA
;
A
#
# COMPACT_ATOMS: atom_id res chain seq x y z
N ILE A 1 -29.33 2.51 10.76
CA ILE A 1 -29.04 1.50 11.81
C ILE A 1 -27.85 2.05 12.62
N LYS A 2 -28.10 2.70 13.76
CA LYS A 2 -27.06 3.11 14.72
C LYS A 2 -26.93 1.97 15.74
N THR A 3 -26.19 0.92 15.39
CA THR A 3 -25.91 -0.18 16.32
C THR A 3 -24.78 0.26 17.25
N ASN A 4 -25.03 0.16 18.55
CA ASN A 4 -24.07 0.39 19.64
C ASN A 4 -22.86 -0.55 19.48
N LEU A 5 -21.82 -0.08 18.77
CA LEU A 5 -20.50 -0.71 18.75
C LEU A 5 -19.76 -0.58 20.11
N GLU A 6 -20.29 0.24 21.02
CA GLU A 6 -19.71 0.51 22.35
C GLU A 6 -19.74 -0.68 23.31
N ALA A 7 -20.57 -1.71 23.06
CA ALA A 7 -20.77 -2.81 24.01
C ALA A 7 -19.82 -4.01 23.84
N CYS A 8 -19.06 -4.08 22.73
CA CYS A 8 -18.29 -5.28 22.38
C CYS A 8 -16.76 -5.12 22.50
N PHE A 9 -16.25 -3.92 22.72
CA PHE A 9 -14.81 -3.67 22.77
C PHE A 9 -14.45 -2.91 24.04
N PRO A 10 -13.42 -3.32 24.80
CA PRO A 10 -12.91 -2.48 25.88
C PRO A 10 -12.59 -1.10 25.30
N HIS A 11 -13.14 -0.05 25.91
CA HIS A 11 -13.17 1.34 25.41
C HIS A 11 -11.81 1.92 25.00
N ASP A 12 -10.71 1.24 25.35
CA ASP A 12 -9.34 1.62 24.98
C ASP A 12 -8.84 1.07 23.64
N ARG A 13 -9.59 0.20 22.94
CA ARG A 13 -9.11 -0.47 21.70
C ARG A 13 -9.71 0.06 20.40
N VAL A 14 -10.83 0.76 20.46
CA VAL A 14 -11.51 1.33 19.29
C VAL A 14 -11.65 2.82 19.50
N ARG A 15 -11.17 3.59 18.52
CA ARG A 15 -11.34 5.04 18.50
C ARG A 15 -12.04 5.43 17.21
N VAL A 16 -13.16 6.15 17.35
CA VAL A 16 -13.88 6.74 16.24
C VAL A 16 -13.46 8.19 16.12
N VAL A 17 -13.06 8.62 14.93
CA VAL A 17 -12.64 9.99 14.64
C VAL A 17 -13.44 10.48 13.44
N GLY A 18 -14.04 11.65 13.56
CA GLY A 18 -14.76 12.28 12.45
C GLY A 18 -13.85 13.17 11.63
N ALA A 19 -13.95 13.09 10.30
CA ALA A 19 -13.36 14.09 9.43
C ALA A 19 -14.17 15.40 9.54
N PRO A 20 -13.53 16.55 9.83
CA PRO A 20 -14.25 17.81 10.01
C PRO A 20 -14.83 18.35 8.69
N CYS A 21 -14.31 17.92 7.55
CA CYS A 21 -14.80 18.27 6.22
C CYS A 21 -15.07 17.00 5.41
N THR A 22 -16.34 16.71 5.17
CA THR A 22 -16.78 15.53 4.40
C THR A 22 -16.76 15.75 2.89
N ASP A 23 -16.56 17.00 2.44
CA ASP A 23 -16.47 17.34 1.02
C ASP A 23 -15.08 17.03 0.44
N LEU A 24 -14.11 16.67 1.30
CA LEU A 24 -12.78 16.28 0.88
C LEU A 24 -12.74 14.81 0.45
N ARG A 25 -11.83 14.50 -0.49
CA ARG A 25 -11.69 13.17 -1.10
C ARG A 25 -11.16 12.12 -0.11
N ARG A 26 -11.20 10.84 -0.52
CA ARG A 26 -10.86 9.65 0.27
C ARG A 26 -9.49 9.71 0.99
N GLY A 27 -8.51 10.41 0.41
CA GLY A 27 -7.21 10.63 1.07
C GLY A 27 -7.31 11.42 2.39
N HIS A 28 -8.30 12.30 2.56
CA HIS A 28 -8.45 13.13 3.76
C HIS A 28 -8.79 12.33 5.03
N PRO A 29 -9.86 11.51 5.09
CA PRO A 29 -10.13 10.70 6.28
C PRO A 29 -9.00 9.72 6.58
N LEU A 30 -8.29 9.22 5.56
CA LEU A 30 -7.11 8.39 5.76
C LEU A 30 -5.98 9.15 6.47
N ASN A 31 -5.67 10.37 6.03
CA ASN A 31 -4.65 11.21 6.65
C ASN A 31 -4.98 11.52 8.12
N ILE A 32 -6.26 11.68 8.48
CA ILE A 32 -6.68 11.84 9.88
C ILE A 32 -6.37 10.57 10.69
N GLY A 33 -6.66 9.39 10.12
CA GLY A 33 -6.28 8.12 10.73
C GLY A 33 -4.76 8.00 10.95
N LEU A 34 -3.97 8.38 9.95
CA LEU A 34 -2.50 8.42 10.04
C LEU A 34 -2.00 9.42 11.08
N ASP A 35 -2.61 10.61 11.17
CA ASP A 35 -2.28 11.61 12.20
C ASP A 35 -2.51 11.06 13.61
N VAL A 36 -3.61 10.32 13.80
CA VAL A 36 -3.90 9.65 15.07
C VAL A 36 -2.90 8.53 15.34
N ALA A 37 -2.58 7.69 14.36
CA ALA A 37 -1.55 6.66 14.55
C ALA A 37 -0.21 7.29 14.98
N CYS A 38 0.23 8.33 14.27
CA CYS A 38 1.48 9.03 14.55
C CYS A 38 1.47 9.75 15.92
N ALA A 39 0.36 10.40 16.30
CA ALA A 39 0.23 11.10 17.58
C ALA A 39 0.32 10.15 18.80
N TYR A 40 0.06 8.86 18.60
CA TYR A 40 0.13 7.81 19.61
C TYR A 40 1.18 6.75 19.26
N ARG A 41 2.25 7.11 18.53
CA ARG A 41 3.31 6.16 18.09
C ARG A 41 3.95 5.35 19.21
N GLU A 42 4.09 5.93 20.40
CA GLU A 42 4.58 5.25 21.61
C GLU A 42 3.68 4.09 22.08
N ARG A 43 2.41 4.08 21.63
CA ARG A 43 1.42 3.05 21.95
C ARG A 43 1.14 2.13 20.75
N TYR A 44 1.24 2.64 19.53
CA TYR A 44 0.97 1.91 18.31
C TYR A 44 2.27 1.74 17.52
N GLY A 45 2.98 0.62 17.72
CA GLY A 45 4.25 0.38 17.02
C GLY A 45 4.10 0.22 15.50
N PHE A 46 2.90 -0.12 15.03
CA PHE A 46 2.62 -0.38 13.61
C PHE A 46 1.25 0.17 13.22
N ALA A 47 1.10 0.49 11.93
CA ALA A 47 -0.16 0.89 11.32
C ALA A 47 -0.44 0.04 10.06
N CYS A 48 -1.72 -0.23 9.82
CA CYS A 48 -2.25 -0.77 8.56
C CYS A 48 -3.51 0.00 8.18
N ILE A 49 -3.84 -0.03 6.89
CA ILE A 49 -5.06 0.55 6.35
C ILE A 49 -6.00 -0.60 6.01
N LEU A 50 -7.29 -0.42 6.31
CA LEU A 50 -8.31 -1.41 6.03
C LEU A 50 -9.57 -0.68 5.55
N ASP A 51 -10.00 -1.03 4.34
CA ASP A 51 -11.28 -0.59 3.80
C ASP A 51 -12.43 -1.35 4.49
N ASP A 52 -13.61 -0.75 4.54
CA ASP A 52 -14.75 -1.29 5.28
C ASP A 52 -15.38 -2.52 4.62
N ASP A 53 -15.12 -2.73 3.33
CA ASP A 53 -15.54 -3.87 2.53
C ASP A 53 -14.47 -4.97 2.38
N ASP A 54 -13.31 -4.83 3.05
CA ASP A 54 -12.18 -5.74 2.97
C ASP A 54 -12.07 -6.67 4.19
N ILE A 55 -11.33 -7.77 4.04
CA ILE A 55 -11.19 -8.81 5.07
C ILE A 55 -9.72 -9.09 5.36
N LEU A 56 -9.32 -8.98 6.62
CA LEU A 56 -8.02 -9.46 7.11
C LEU A 56 -8.13 -10.91 7.61
N TYR A 57 -7.17 -11.77 7.28
CA TYR A 57 -7.18 -13.15 7.75
C TYR A 57 -6.83 -13.30 9.23
N PRO A 58 -7.27 -14.41 9.87
CA PRO A 58 -6.76 -14.79 11.18
C PRO A 58 -5.23 -14.85 11.13
N ASN A 59 -4.58 -14.14 12.05
CA ASN A 59 -3.12 -13.95 12.14
C ASN A 59 -2.50 -12.87 11.24
N PHE A 60 -3.25 -12.06 10.50
CA PHE A 60 -2.71 -10.95 9.69
C PHE A 60 -1.64 -10.14 10.45
N THR A 61 -2.00 -9.61 11.62
CA THR A 61 -1.09 -8.80 12.44
C THR A 61 0.10 -9.60 12.95
N SER A 62 -0.12 -10.79 13.50
CA SER A 62 0.98 -11.57 14.11
C SER A 62 1.99 -12.08 13.07
N ARG A 63 1.56 -12.35 11.84
CA ARG A 63 2.42 -12.72 10.72
C ARG A 63 3.28 -11.55 10.27
N LEU A 64 2.65 -10.41 9.96
CA LEU A 64 3.38 -9.27 9.43
C LEU A 64 4.27 -8.59 10.48
N VAL A 65 3.81 -8.46 11.73
CA VAL A 65 4.62 -7.88 12.81
C VAL A 65 5.84 -8.74 13.08
N ARG A 66 5.68 -10.06 13.14
CA ARG A 66 6.83 -10.98 13.30
C ARG A 66 7.82 -10.80 12.15
N ALA A 67 7.33 -10.70 10.91
CA ALA A 67 8.19 -10.46 9.76
C ALA A 67 8.93 -9.11 9.86
N LEU A 68 8.27 -8.03 10.30
CA LEU A 68 8.88 -6.71 10.53
C LEU A 68 10.00 -6.79 11.57
N GLU A 69 9.76 -7.49 12.68
CA GLU A 69 10.73 -7.67 13.76
C GLU A 69 11.93 -8.48 13.31
N THR A 70 11.73 -9.55 12.53
CA THR A 70 12.82 -10.44 12.09
C THR A 70 13.62 -9.90 10.92
N SER A 71 12.99 -9.14 10.03
CA SER A 71 13.66 -8.59 8.84
C SER A 71 14.35 -7.26 9.11
N GLY A 72 13.94 -6.54 10.17
CA GLY A 72 14.36 -5.16 10.39
C GLY A 72 13.78 -4.17 9.38
N ALA A 73 12.77 -4.59 8.60
CA ALA A 73 12.10 -3.73 7.63
C ALA A 73 11.23 -2.66 8.31
N ASP A 74 10.92 -1.61 7.56
CA ASP A 74 9.99 -0.55 7.93
C ASP A 74 8.56 -0.87 7.47
N ILE A 75 8.43 -1.61 6.37
CA ILE A 75 7.17 -2.11 5.83
C ILE A 75 7.28 -3.60 5.53
N VAL A 76 6.25 -4.36 5.91
CA VAL A 76 6.05 -5.72 5.41
C VAL A 76 4.75 -5.78 4.65
N TYR A 77 4.79 -6.43 3.50
CA TYR A 77 3.63 -6.62 2.64
C TYR A 77 3.53 -8.08 2.15
N GLY A 78 2.31 -8.49 1.82
CA GLY A 78 1.98 -9.79 1.24
C GLY A 78 0.97 -9.65 0.11
N SER A 79 0.50 -10.79 -0.40
CA SER A 79 -0.55 -10.79 -1.42
C SER A 79 -1.94 -10.73 -0.79
N SER A 80 -2.93 -10.34 -1.58
CA SER A 80 -4.33 -10.37 -1.21
C SER A 80 -5.12 -11.10 -2.27
N LEU A 81 -6.12 -11.87 -1.82
CA LEU A 81 -7.05 -12.52 -2.73
C LEU A 81 -8.15 -11.54 -3.14
N ARG A 82 -8.76 -11.80 -4.29
CA ARG A 82 -9.89 -11.03 -4.79
C ARG A 82 -11.18 -11.73 -4.38
N ARG A 83 -12.12 -11.00 -3.80
CA ARG A 83 -13.49 -11.46 -3.52
C ARG A 83 -14.48 -10.75 -4.43
N ASP A 84 -15.30 -11.49 -5.16
CA ASP A 84 -16.38 -10.91 -5.94
C ASP A 84 -17.65 -10.66 -5.11
N GLN A 85 -18.64 -9.98 -5.69
CA GLN A 85 -19.93 -9.68 -5.04
C GLN A 85 -20.72 -10.93 -4.63
N ASN A 86 -20.42 -12.10 -5.19
CA ASN A 86 -21.05 -13.37 -4.82
C ASN A 86 -20.26 -14.10 -3.71
N GLY A 87 -19.20 -13.47 -3.20
CA GLY A 87 -18.32 -14.03 -2.18
C GLY A 87 -17.34 -15.07 -2.72
N ARG A 88 -17.22 -15.25 -4.04
CA ARG A 88 -16.21 -16.15 -4.62
C ARG A 88 -14.84 -15.51 -4.52
N VAL A 89 -13.89 -16.30 -4.03
CA VAL A 89 -12.51 -15.89 -3.85
C VAL A 89 -11.65 -16.41 -5.01
N THR A 90 -10.86 -15.53 -5.62
CA THR A 90 -9.90 -15.86 -6.66
C THR A 90 -8.53 -15.27 -6.34
N LEU A 91 -7.50 -15.70 -7.07
CA LEU A 91 -6.20 -15.04 -7.00
C LEU A 91 -6.36 -13.55 -7.31
N GLY A 92 -5.79 -12.71 -6.45
CA GLY A 92 -5.66 -11.28 -6.68
C GLY A 92 -4.43 -10.97 -7.51
N TYR A 93 -3.71 -9.92 -7.12
CA TYR A 93 -2.45 -9.55 -7.76
C TYR A 93 -1.31 -10.26 -7.02
N ASP A 94 -0.42 -10.90 -7.78
CA ASP A 94 0.83 -11.38 -7.21
C ASP A 94 1.73 -10.18 -6.95
N VAL A 95 2.41 -10.20 -5.81
CA VAL A 95 3.32 -9.15 -5.40
C VAL A 95 4.65 -9.23 -6.14
N LEU A 96 5.20 -8.07 -6.48
CA LEU A 96 6.57 -7.89 -6.98
C LEU A 96 7.42 -7.15 -5.92
N PRO A 97 8.76 -7.04 -6.11
CA PRO A 97 9.60 -6.16 -5.29
C PRO A 97 8.98 -4.77 -5.14
N PHE A 98 9.06 -4.18 -3.96
CA PHE A 98 8.45 -2.92 -3.60
C PHE A 98 8.92 -1.79 -4.52
N THR A 99 10.19 -1.76 -4.91
CA THR A 99 10.72 -0.78 -5.87
C THR A 99 10.01 -0.85 -7.23
N SER A 100 9.36 -1.97 -7.57
CA SER A 100 8.56 -2.12 -8.79
C SER A 100 7.30 -1.24 -8.82
N LEU A 101 6.98 -0.54 -7.72
CA LEU A 101 6.03 0.58 -7.71
C LEU A 101 6.41 1.69 -8.71
N LEU A 102 7.66 1.77 -9.14
CA LEU A 102 8.07 2.69 -10.21
C LEU A 102 7.47 2.37 -11.59
N ALA A 103 7.00 1.14 -11.81
CA ALA A 103 6.52 0.68 -13.11
C ALA A 103 5.12 0.03 -13.11
N ALA A 104 4.37 0.15 -11.99
CA ALA A 104 3.01 -0.39 -11.78
C ALA A 104 2.91 -1.75 -11.04
N ASN A 105 3.78 -2.03 -10.06
CA ASN A 105 3.49 -3.07 -9.07
C ASN A 105 2.24 -2.71 -8.26
N PHE A 106 1.36 -3.67 -7.99
CA PHE A 106 0.11 -3.42 -7.29
C PHE A 106 0.12 -4.11 -5.92
N ILE A 107 0.15 -3.31 -4.85
CA ILE A 107 0.10 -3.76 -3.46
C ILE A 107 -1.16 -3.12 -2.84
N THR A 108 -2.11 -3.93 -2.39
CA THR A 108 -3.38 -3.43 -1.85
C THR A 108 -3.20 -2.84 -0.45
N THR A 109 -4.01 -1.84 -0.11
CA THR A 109 -4.01 -1.15 1.20
C THR A 109 -4.10 -2.11 2.39
N ASN A 110 -4.88 -3.17 2.22
CA ASN A 110 -5.11 -4.22 3.21
C ASN A 110 -4.03 -5.32 3.23
N SER A 111 -2.90 -5.15 2.54
CA SER A 111 -1.87 -6.19 2.39
C SER A 111 -0.52 -5.84 2.99
N TYR A 112 -0.45 -4.78 3.80
CA TYR A 112 0.78 -4.36 4.47
C TYR A 112 0.59 -3.77 5.86
N VAL A 113 1.68 -3.73 6.60
CA VAL A 113 1.85 -2.99 7.86
C VAL A 113 3.14 -2.18 7.78
N VAL A 114 3.13 -0.99 8.37
CA VAL A 114 4.28 -0.08 8.41
C VAL A 114 4.59 0.26 9.86
N ARG A 115 5.87 0.46 10.19
CA ARG A 115 6.28 1.04 11.46
C ARG A 115 5.70 2.44 11.61
N THR A 116 5.00 2.68 12.70
CA THR A 116 4.42 4.00 12.96
C THR A 116 5.49 5.07 13.12
N ASP A 117 6.66 4.70 13.66
CA ASP A 117 7.81 5.61 13.77
C ASP A 117 8.29 6.08 12.40
N PHE A 118 8.39 5.17 11.42
CA PHE A 118 8.73 5.53 10.04
C PHE A 118 7.72 6.52 9.45
N LEU A 119 6.41 6.22 9.60
CA LEU A 119 5.35 7.12 9.13
C LEU A 119 5.42 8.50 9.79
N SER A 120 5.74 8.55 11.08
CA SER A 120 5.82 9.77 11.87
C SER A 120 7.07 10.61 11.55
N GLU A 121 8.23 9.98 11.44
CA GLU A 121 9.51 10.64 11.18
C GLU A 121 9.54 11.25 9.78
N HIS A 122 9.05 10.50 8.78
CA HIS A 122 9.02 10.94 7.38
C HIS A 122 7.74 11.69 6.99
N GLN A 123 6.82 11.91 7.94
CA GLN A 123 5.55 12.62 7.71
C GLN A 123 4.76 12.07 6.51
N ILE A 124 4.71 10.75 6.37
CA ILE A 124 4.08 10.08 5.23
C ILE A 124 2.57 10.31 5.24
N ARG A 125 2.03 10.84 4.14
CA ARG A 125 0.60 11.17 3.95
C ARG A 125 0.16 10.84 2.53
N THR A 126 -1.12 10.54 2.33
CA THR A 126 -1.71 10.48 0.99
C THR A 126 -1.83 11.87 0.39
N ALA A 127 -1.88 11.94 -0.94
CA ALA A 127 -2.34 13.14 -1.61
C ALA A 127 -3.84 13.37 -1.34
N SER A 128 -4.15 14.41 -0.55
CA SER A 128 -5.52 14.70 -0.11
C SER A 128 -6.46 15.16 -1.22
N ASP A 129 -5.90 15.60 -2.36
CA ASP A 129 -6.64 16.07 -3.53
C ASP A 129 -6.85 14.97 -4.58
N MET A 130 -6.42 13.74 -4.33
CA MET A 130 -6.59 12.60 -5.24
C MET A 130 -7.85 11.80 -4.89
N HIS A 131 -8.66 11.52 -5.92
CA HIS A 131 -9.83 10.65 -5.80
C HIS A 131 -9.53 9.19 -6.17
N TYR A 132 -8.49 8.98 -6.97
CA TYR A 132 -7.97 7.68 -7.36
C TYR A 132 -6.48 7.62 -7.09
N LEU A 133 -5.96 6.42 -6.81
CA LEU A 133 -4.52 6.14 -6.65
C LEU A 133 -3.88 6.86 -5.45
N GLU A 134 -4.67 7.32 -4.48
CA GLU A 134 -4.17 7.97 -3.28
C GLU A 134 -3.34 7.01 -2.41
N ASP A 135 -3.75 5.75 -2.35
CA ASP A 135 -3.04 4.63 -1.73
C ASP A 135 -1.70 4.34 -2.41
N TYR A 136 -1.69 4.34 -3.74
CA TYR A 136 -0.48 4.20 -4.55
C TYR A 136 0.50 5.35 -4.29
N SER A 137 -0.03 6.57 -4.19
CA SER A 137 0.78 7.75 -3.86
C SER A 137 1.44 7.64 -2.48
N LEU A 138 0.75 7.01 -1.52
CA LEU A 138 1.29 6.77 -0.17
C LEU A 138 2.49 5.83 -0.24
N LEU A 139 2.37 4.72 -0.96
CA LEU A 139 3.44 3.73 -1.10
C LEU A 139 4.67 4.32 -1.83
N LEU A 140 4.44 5.11 -2.88
CA LEU A 140 5.53 5.82 -3.56
C LEU A 140 6.23 6.83 -2.64
N ARG A 141 5.51 7.53 -1.77
CA ARG A 141 6.11 8.45 -0.78
C ARG A 141 6.93 7.71 0.28
N MET A 142 6.53 6.49 0.66
CA MET A 142 7.37 5.64 1.51
C MET A 142 8.66 5.24 0.77
N LEU A 143 8.55 4.82 -0.49
CA LEU A 143 9.72 4.49 -1.32
C LEU A 143 10.67 5.69 -1.49
N GLU A 144 10.12 6.88 -1.76
CA GLU A 144 10.86 8.14 -1.83
C GLU A 144 11.61 8.46 -0.53
N SER A 145 11.04 8.09 0.62
CA SER A 145 11.62 8.32 1.94
C SER A 145 12.65 7.25 2.33
N GLY A 146 12.96 6.30 1.43
CA GLY A 146 13.96 5.26 1.66
C GLY A 146 13.47 4.09 2.52
N VAL A 147 12.16 3.78 2.48
CA VAL A 147 11.58 2.66 3.23
C VAL A 147 12.30 1.34 2.93
N ILE A 148 12.62 0.57 3.97
CA ILE A 148 13.10 -0.80 3.81
C ILE A 148 11.88 -1.72 3.76
N ALA A 149 11.65 -2.35 2.61
CA ALA A 149 10.50 -3.22 2.40
C ALA A 149 10.87 -4.71 2.50
N HIS A 150 9.95 -5.51 3.03
CA HIS A 150 10.06 -6.96 3.05
C HIS A 150 8.76 -7.63 2.62
N CYS A 151 8.87 -8.59 1.69
CA CYS A 151 7.73 -9.33 1.17
C CYS A 151 7.57 -10.68 1.88
N ILE A 152 6.36 -11.00 2.32
CA ILE A 152 5.98 -12.37 2.65
C ILE A 152 5.19 -13.01 1.50
N ALA A 153 5.54 -14.23 1.13
CA ALA A 153 4.97 -14.93 -0.02
C ALA A 153 3.74 -15.75 0.37
N GLU A 154 2.74 -15.11 0.97
CA GLU A 154 1.47 -15.73 1.32
C GLU A 154 0.32 -14.73 1.25
N PRO A 155 -0.90 -15.18 0.91
CA PRO A 155 -2.08 -14.34 0.97
C PRO A 155 -2.48 -14.07 2.42
N ILE A 156 -2.68 -12.81 2.78
CA ILE A 156 -2.97 -12.38 4.16
C ILE A 156 -4.31 -11.66 4.34
N SER A 157 -4.95 -11.29 3.25
CA SER A 157 -6.22 -10.57 3.25
C SER A 157 -6.98 -10.83 1.96
N GLU A 158 -8.20 -10.31 1.91
CA GLU A 158 -9.05 -10.29 0.73
C GLU A 158 -9.56 -8.87 0.50
N PHE A 159 -9.53 -8.44 -0.75
CA PHE A 159 -10.18 -7.19 -1.16
C PHE A 159 -11.43 -7.47 -2.00
N THR A 160 -12.46 -6.64 -1.81
CA THR A 160 -13.73 -6.80 -2.53
C THR A 160 -13.69 -6.07 -3.88
N THR A 161 -14.18 -6.75 -4.92
CA THR A 161 -14.39 -6.15 -6.25
C THR A 161 -15.87 -5.93 -6.48
N GLY A 162 -16.26 -4.68 -6.73
CA GLY A 162 -17.65 -4.30 -6.93
C GLY A 162 -18.04 -2.96 -6.34
N SER A 163 -17.20 -2.39 -5.47
CA SER A 163 -17.19 -0.95 -5.17
C SER A 163 -16.54 -0.17 -6.31
N ASP A 164 -17.03 1.04 -6.51
CA ASP A 164 -16.75 2.12 -7.46
C ASP A 164 -15.28 2.27 -7.91
N GLY A 165 -14.31 1.84 -7.10
CA GLY A 165 -12.87 1.93 -7.38
C GLY A 165 -12.29 0.81 -8.25
N ASN A 166 -12.96 -0.35 -8.36
CA ASN A 166 -12.38 -1.57 -8.95
C ASN A 166 -13.01 -2.02 -10.28
N THR A 167 -13.81 -1.17 -10.91
CA THR A 167 -14.42 -1.40 -12.23
C THR A 167 -13.51 -0.96 -13.38
N THR A 168 -13.60 -1.63 -14.53
CA THR A 168 -12.88 -1.24 -15.76
C THR A 168 -13.31 0.13 -16.29
N GLU A 169 -14.55 0.53 -16.00
CA GLU A 169 -15.06 1.86 -16.28
C GLU A 169 -14.92 2.72 -15.02
N ARG A 170 -14.17 3.82 -15.13
CA ARG A 170 -14.03 4.80 -14.06
C ARG A 170 -15.20 5.78 -14.12
N GLU A 171 -15.80 6.09 -12.96
CA GLU A 171 -16.88 7.07 -12.87
C GLU A 171 -16.45 8.45 -13.39
N HIS A 172 -15.19 8.84 -13.14
CA HIS A 172 -14.62 10.11 -13.59
C HIS A 172 -13.28 9.90 -14.35
N PRO A 173 -13.32 9.58 -15.66
CA PRO A 173 -12.11 9.27 -16.43
C PRO A 173 -11.08 10.41 -16.50
N GLU A 174 -11.54 11.66 -16.59
CA GLU A 174 -10.65 12.84 -16.62
C GLU A 174 -9.91 13.00 -15.29
N GLU A 175 -10.60 12.79 -14.16
CA GLU A 175 -9.98 12.83 -12.84
C GLU A 175 -8.99 11.68 -12.65
N PHE A 176 -9.31 10.49 -13.18
CA PHE A 176 -8.39 9.36 -13.19
C PHE A 176 -7.13 9.68 -14.01
N SER A 177 -7.26 10.25 -15.21
CA SER A 177 -6.12 10.68 -16.03
C SER A 177 -5.25 11.69 -15.29
N ARG A 178 -5.84 12.69 -14.62
CA ARG A 178 -5.10 13.64 -13.79
C ARG A 178 -4.32 12.95 -12.67
N CYS A 179 -4.94 11.97 -12.00
CA CYS A 179 -4.28 11.19 -10.95
C CYS A 179 -3.12 10.37 -11.52
N GLN A 180 -3.26 9.80 -12.73
CA GLN A 180 -2.17 9.09 -13.40
C GLN A 180 -0.99 10.01 -13.74
N ASP A 181 -1.25 11.25 -14.16
CA ASP A 181 -0.20 12.24 -14.40
C ASP A 181 0.57 12.56 -13.11
N ILE A 182 -0.14 12.74 -11.99
CA ILE A 182 0.47 12.95 -10.67
C ILE A 182 1.33 11.75 -10.27
N ILE A 183 0.83 10.53 -10.42
CA ILE A 183 1.59 9.31 -10.13
C ILE A 183 2.83 9.20 -11.02
N SER A 184 2.72 9.51 -12.32
CA SER A 184 3.84 9.44 -13.26
C SER A 184 4.96 10.43 -12.90
N LEU A 185 4.60 11.65 -12.48
CA LEU A 185 5.54 12.64 -11.97
C LEU A 185 6.21 12.17 -10.68
N LEU A 186 5.42 11.59 -9.76
CA LEU A 186 5.94 11.04 -8.51
C LEU A 186 6.89 9.87 -8.76
N GLN A 187 6.54 8.92 -9.64
CA GLN A 187 7.41 7.81 -10.05
C GLN A 187 8.73 8.31 -10.62
N SER A 188 8.70 9.33 -11.48
CA SER A 188 9.92 9.92 -12.05
C SER A 188 10.82 10.52 -10.97
N ARG A 189 10.22 11.23 -10.00
CA ARG A 189 10.94 11.80 -8.86
C ARG A 189 11.54 10.73 -7.96
N VAL A 190 10.76 9.70 -7.62
CA VAL A 190 11.22 8.58 -6.80
C VAL A 190 12.33 7.80 -7.51
N ALA A 191 12.22 7.59 -8.82
CA ALA A 191 13.25 6.92 -9.60
C ALA A 191 14.59 7.69 -9.58
N ALA A 192 14.56 9.02 -9.59
CA ALA A 192 15.76 9.86 -9.51
C ALA A 192 16.47 9.81 -8.14
N CYS A 193 15.77 9.42 -7.06
CA CYS A 193 16.38 9.26 -5.73
C CYS A 193 16.61 7.79 -5.33
N THR A 194 16.16 6.83 -6.14
CA THR A 194 16.30 5.40 -5.86
C THR A 194 17.52 4.85 -6.59
N ARG A 195 18.38 4.09 -5.88
CA ARG A 195 19.58 3.52 -6.50
C ARG A 195 19.24 2.20 -7.18
N LEU A 196 19.75 2.01 -8.40
CA LEU A 196 19.64 0.73 -9.12
C LEU A 196 20.21 -0.45 -8.30
N ALA A 197 21.25 -0.21 -7.50
CA ALA A 197 21.82 -1.24 -6.63
C ALA A 197 20.82 -1.74 -5.57
N ASP A 198 19.98 -0.86 -5.04
CA ASP A 198 18.98 -1.22 -4.02
C ASP A 198 17.88 -2.10 -4.64
N PHE A 199 17.41 -1.75 -5.84
CA PHE A 199 16.47 -2.59 -6.59
C PHE A 199 17.03 -3.99 -6.89
N ARG A 200 18.30 -4.07 -7.31
CA ARG A 200 18.95 -5.36 -7.59
C ARG A 200 19.12 -6.20 -6.33
N ALA A 201 19.46 -5.57 -5.19
CA ALA A 201 19.52 -6.25 -3.92
C ALA A 201 18.13 -6.79 -3.51
N GLU A 202 17.09 -5.98 -3.69
CA GLU A 202 15.71 -6.37 -3.43
C GLU A 202 15.28 -7.54 -4.32
N LEU A 203 15.56 -7.50 -5.63
CA LEU A 203 15.29 -8.60 -6.56
C LEU A 203 15.91 -9.93 -6.11
N LEU A 204 17.15 -9.91 -5.64
CA LEU A 204 17.85 -11.12 -5.17
C LEU A 204 17.27 -11.65 -3.85
N ALA A 205 16.75 -10.77 -2.99
CA ALA A 205 16.11 -11.13 -1.74
C ALA A 205 14.64 -11.53 -1.89
N PHE A 206 14.02 -11.22 -3.04
CA PHE A 206 12.60 -11.43 -3.26
C PHE A 206 12.25 -12.93 -3.35
N PRO A 207 11.17 -13.41 -2.70
CA PRO A 207 10.86 -14.84 -2.57
C PRO A 207 10.19 -15.43 -3.83
N PHE A 208 10.83 -15.35 -4.99
CA PHE A 208 10.29 -15.87 -6.26
C PHE A 208 9.99 -17.37 -6.23
N ASN A 209 10.69 -18.14 -5.40
CA ASN A 209 10.49 -19.58 -5.24
C ASN A 209 9.20 -19.96 -4.47
N CYS A 210 8.55 -18.99 -3.83
CA CYS A 210 7.34 -19.20 -3.03
C CYS A 210 6.07 -18.70 -3.73
N ARG A 211 6.15 -18.37 -5.02
CA ARG A 211 5.02 -17.88 -5.82
C ARG A 211 4.93 -18.59 -7.17
N SER A 212 3.84 -18.31 -7.89
CA SER A 212 3.70 -18.71 -9.29
C SER A 212 4.83 -18.10 -10.14
N PRO A 213 5.25 -18.77 -11.23
CA PRO A 213 6.18 -18.20 -12.20
C PRO A 213 5.70 -16.83 -12.69
N LEU A 214 6.65 -15.94 -12.95
CA LEU A 214 6.35 -14.61 -13.47
C LEU A 214 5.59 -14.70 -14.80
N THR A 215 4.53 -13.91 -14.89
CA THR A 215 3.84 -13.63 -16.14
C THR A 215 4.69 -12.69 -17.00
N GLN A 216 4.38 -12.64 -18.30
CA GLN A 216 5.04 -11.72 -19.23
C GLN A 216 4.90 -10.24 -18.79
N SER A 217 3.70 -9.85 -18.33
CA SER A 217 3.44 -8.50 -17.82
C SER A 217 4.27 -8.16 -16.59
N GLU A 218 4.51 -9.13 -15.70
CA GLU A 218 5.35 -8.89 -14.51
C GLU A 218 6.82 -8.75 -14.88
N TYR A 219 7.30 -9.57 -15.82
CA TYR A 219 8.65 -9.41 -16.36
C TYR A 219 8.85 -8.02 -16.99
N GLU A 220 7.85 -7.50 -17.69
CA GLU A 220 7.84 -6.15 -18.24
C GLU A 220 7.83 -5.06 -17.15
N ILE A 221 7.14 -5.27 -16.03
CA ILE A 221 7.21 -4.36 -14.87
C ILE A 221 8.63 -4.34 -14.29
N LEU A 222 9.25 -5.50 -14.06
CA LEU A 222 10.62 -5.57 -13.54
C LEU A 222 11.63 -4.90 -14.49
N THR A 223 11.51 -5.15 -15.79
CA THR A 223 12.37 -4.56 -16.82
C THR A 223 12.20 -3.04 -16.89
N ARG A 224 10.96 -2.54 -16.86
CA ARG A 224 10.70 -1.09 -16.84
C ARG A 224 11.22 -0.43 -15.57
N THR A 225 11.12 -1.10 -14.43
CA THR A 225 11.70 -0.63 -13.16
C THR A 225 13.21 -0.49 -13.27
N GLU A 226 13.90 -1.53 -13.79
CA GLU A 226 15.34 -1.46 -14.01
C GLU A 226 15.74 -0.30 -14.93
N ASN A 227 15.03 -0.15 -16.06
CA ASN A 227 15.29 0.91 -17.03
C ASN A 227 15.04 2.31 -16.43
N ALA A 228 13.97 2.48 -15.66
CA ALA A 228 13.69 3.74 -14.99
C ALA A 228 14.83 4.15 -14.05
N LEU A 229 15.41 3.20 -13.31
CA LEU A 229 16.52 3.45 -12.39
C LEU A 229 17.87 3.61 -13.11
N ALA A 230 18.08 2.89 -14.20
CA ALA A 230 19.32 2.94 -14.99
C ALA A 230 19.45 4.24 -15.79
N TYR A 231 18.34 4.74 -16.34
CA TYR A 231 18.33 5.88 -17.26
C TYR A 231 17.73 7.16 -16.66
N GLY A 232 16.90 7.07 -15.61
CA GLY A 232 16.31 8.23 -14.94
C GLY A 232 17.36 9.13 -14.29
N ASN A 233 18.48 8.56 -13.84
CA ASN A 233 19.61 9.29 -13.25
C ASN A 233 20.52 9.98 -14.28
N ALA A 234 20.31 9.78 -15.59
CA ALA A 234 21.13 10.41 -16.63
C ALA A 234 20.69 11.84 -16.98
N ASN A 235 19.51 12.27 -16.52
CA ASN A 235 18.90 13.57 -16.84
C ASN A 235 18.56 14.43 -15.60
N ALA A 236 18.94 14.00 -14.39
CA ALA A 236 18.77 14.75 -13.13
C ALA A 236 20.09 15.41 -12.72
#